data_AF-A0A1H6X497-F1
#
_entry.id   AF-A0A1H6X497-F1
#
_cell.length_a   1.000
_cell.length_b   1.000
_cell.length_c   1.000
_cell.angle_alpha   90.00
_cell.angle_beta   90.00
_cell.angle_gamma   90.00
#
_symmetry.space_group_name_H-M   'P 1'
#
loop_
_entity.id
_entity.type
_entity.pdbx_description
1 polymer ?
#
loop_
_entity_poly.entity_id
_entity_poly.type
_entity_poly.pdbx_seq_one_letter_code
_entity_poly.pdbx_strand_id
1 'polypeptide(L)'
;MTTETNQSELEKLLADSKQALKDFCEYKGIQYPMDQWVTISEYCKRFNIPNTQTVTNWIQRGIVPKENIVVIPEYNNIRLIKAIPYHNSQSS
;
A
#
# COMPACT_ATOMS: atom_id res chain seq x y z
N MET A 1 18.58 -41.01 10.95
CA MET A 1 18.54 -39.97 9.90
C MET A 1 17.09 -39.51 9.75
N THR A 2 16.65 -38.49 10.49
CA THR A 2 15.22 -38.06 10.50
C THR A 2 15.02 -36.58 10.84
N THR A 3 15.99 -35.71 10.54
CA THR A 3 15.92 -34.27 10.90
C THR A 3 15.79 -33.32 9.72
N GLU A 4 15.95 -33.80 8.48
CA GLU A 4 15.98 -32.93 7.29
C GLU A 4 14.58 -32.56 6.74
N THR A 5 13.57 -33.39 6.96
CA THR A 5 12.21 -33.15 6.43
C THR A 5 11.49 -32.01 7.18
N ASN A 6 11.68 -31.89 8.49
CA ASN A 6 10.98 -30.90 9.31
C ASN A 6 11.42 -29.45 9.04
N GLN A 7 12.66 -29.22 8.64
CA GLN A 7 13.15 -27.86 8.37
C GLN A 7 12.52 -27.27 7.11
N SER A 8 12.38 -28.07 6.05
CA SER A 8 11.80 -27.59 4.78
C SER A 8 10.30 -27.30 4.87
N GLU A 9 9.54 -28.10 5.64
CA GLU A 9 8.13 -27.81 5.92
C GLU A 9 7.95 -26.55 6.78
N LEU A 10 8.83 -26.35 7.77
CA LEU A 10 8.82 -25.14 8.60
C LEU A 10 9.14 -23.88 7.76
N GLU A 11 10.11 -23.96 6.85
CA GLU A 11 10.42 -22.85 5.94
C GLU A 11 9.27 -22.52 4.98
N LYS A 12 8.56 -23.53 4.46
CA LYS A 12 7.37 -23.31 3.63
C LYS A 12 6.25 -22.62 4.40
N LEU A 13 5.95 -23.07 5.62
CA LEU A 13 4.95 -22.43 6.50
C LEU A 13 5.31 -20.99 6.86
N LEU A 14 6.60 -20.71 7.09
CA LEU A 14 7.10 -19.36 7.35
C LEU A 14 7.06 -18.47 6.11
N ALA A 15 7.33 -19.02 4.92
CA ALA A 15 7.23 -18.30 3.66
C ALA A 15 5.78 -17.90 3.35
N ASP A 16 4.84 -18.83 3.54
CA ASP A 16 3.40 -18.60 3.34
C ASP A 16 2.88 -17.52 4.30
N SER A 17 3.30 -17.59 5.58
CA SER A 17 2.97 -16.58 6.59
C SER A 17 3.59 -15.20 6.30
N LYS A 18 4.83 -15.16 5.77
CA LYS A 18 5.47 -13.92 5.33
C LYS A 18 4.79 -13.32 4.10
N GLN A 19 4.21 -14.14 3.25
CA GLN A 19 3.45 -13.69 2.08
C GLN A 19 2.21 -12.93 2.52
N ALA A 20 1.45 -13.49 3.48
CA ALA A 20 0.26 -12.83 4.03
C ALA A 20 0.59 -11.47 4.67
N LEU A 21 1.73 -11.34 5.36
CA LEU A 21 2.19 -10.07 5.95
C LEU A 21 2.49 -8.97 4.91
N LYS A 22 2.68 -9.31 3.63
CA LYS A 22 2.88 -8.30 2.57
C LYS A 22 1.58 -7.67 2.11
N ASP A 23 0.43 -8.28 2.37
CA ASP A 23 -0.86 -7.81 1.85
C ASP A 23 -1.47 -6.68 2.69
N PHE A 24 -0.92 -6.39 3.88
CA PHE A 24 -1.45 -5.35 4.75
C PHE A 24 -0.34 -4.59 5.49
N CYS A 25 -0.46 -3.27 5.52
CA CYS A 25 0.33 -2.40 6.36
C CYS A 25 -0.42 -2.17 7.66
N GLU A 26 0.11 -2.64 8.78
CA GLU A 26 -0.45 -2.32 10.09
C GLU A 26 0.11 -0.96 10.57
N TYR A 27 -0.78 -0.02 10.86
CA TYR A 27 -0.41 1.27 11.44
C TYR A 27 -1.37 1.65 12.56
N LYS A 28 -0.84 1.91 13.77
CA LYS A 28 -1.61 2.20 14.99
C LYS A 28 -2.68 1.13 15.33
N GLY A 29 -2.39 -0.14 15.05
CA GLY A 29 -3.35 -1.24 15.23
C GLY A 29 -4.48 -1.27 14.20
N ILE A 30 -4.41 -0.43 13.17
CA ILE A 30 -5.32 -0.46 12.01
C ILE A 30 -4.58 -1.18 10.88
N GLN A 31 -5.18 -2.27 10.38
CA GLN A 31 -4.67 -2.96 9.21
C GLN A 31 -5.14 -2.23 7.94
N TYR A 32 -4.18 -1.73 7.18
CA TYR A 32 -4.38 -1.11 5.88
C TYR A 32 -4.01 -2.11 4.78
N PRO A 33 -4.99 -2.81 4.17
CA PRO A 33 -4.70 -3.73 3.09
C PRO A 33 -4.03 -2.97 1.93
N MET A 34 -2.87 -3.44 1.49
CA MET A 34 -2.07 -2.88 0.39
C MET A 34 -2.85 -2.83 -0.94
N ASP A 35 -3.89 -3.67 -1.07
CA ASP A 35 -4.79 -3.61 -2.23
C ASP A 35 -5.65 -2.34 -2.24
N GLN A 36 -6.10 -1.88 -1.07
CA GLN A 36 -6.89 -0.65 -0.96
C GLN A 36 -6.05 0.58 -0.60
N TRP A 37 -4.90 0.41 0.03
CA TRP A 37 -4.06 1.49 0.54
C TRP A 37 -2.67 1.37 -0.03
N VAL A 38 -2.37 2.25 -0.97
CA VAL A 38 -1.11 2.22 -1.74
C VAL A 38 -0.31 3.48 -1.44
N THR A 39 1.01 3.41 -1.60
CA THR A 39 1.83 4.64 -1.53
C THR A 39 1.52 5.56 -2.70
N ILE A 40 1.84 6.85 -2.61
CA ILE A 40 1.67 7.80 -3.73
C ILE A 40 2.40 7.30 -5.00
N SER A 41 3.58 6.72 -4.85
CA SER A 41 4.35 6.17 -5.98
C SER A 41 3.65 4.98 -6.63
N GLU A 42 3.12 4.06 -5.83
CA GLU A 42 2.38 2.90 -6.34
C GLU A 42 1.03 3.31 -6.94
N TYR A 43 0.35 4.29 -6.33
CA TYR A 43 -0.84 4.91 -6.90
C TYR A 43 -0.55 5.49 -8.28
N CYS A 44 0.55 6.23 -8.44
CA CYS A 44 0.95 6.75 -9.74
C CYS A 44 1.20 5.64 -10.77
N LYS A 45 1.82 4.53 -10.38
CA LYS A 45 2.00 3.37 -11.27
C LYS A 45 0.67 2.71 -11.64
N ARG A 46 -0.18 2.44 -10.66
CA ARG A 46 -1.48 1.76 -10.83
C ARG A 46 -2.45 2.58 -11.69
N PHE A 47 -2.45 3.90 -11.55
CA PHE A 47 -3.33 4.82 -12.29
C PHE A 47 -2.63 5.54 -13.46
N ASN A 48 -1.43 5.11 -13.86
CA ASN A 48 -0.63 5.73 -14.94
C ASN A 48 -0.50 7.27 -14.79
N ILE A 49 -0.35 7.75 -13.56
CA ILE A 49 -0.15 9.17 -13.30
C ILE A 49 1.32 9.51 -13.51
N PRO A 50 1.61 10.53 -14.34
CA PRO A 50 2.98 10.83 -14.73
C PRO A 50 3.86 11.23 -13.54
N ASN A 51 3.30 11.94 -12.54
CA ASN A 51 4.06 12.45 -11.40
C ASN A 51 3.32 12.29 -10.07
N THR A 52 4.07 11.95 -9.02
CA THR A 52 3.61 11.96 -7.61
C THR A 52 3.20 13.36 -7.13
N GLN A 53 3.74 14.40 -7.77
CA GLN A 53 3.41 15.79 -7.51
C GLN A 53 1.95 16.10 -7.91
N THR A 54 1.41 15.44 -8.94
CA THR A 54 -0.01 15.56 -9.32
C THR A 54 -0.91 15.09 -8.19
N VAL A 55 -0.59 13.94 -7.58
CA VAL A 55 -1.33 13.42 -6.42
C VAL A 55 -1.19 14.35 -5.22
N THR A 56 0.02 14.88 -4.96
CA THR A 56 0.24 15.89 -3.91
C THR A 56 -0.62 17.13 -4.13
N ASN A 57 -0.72 17.62 -5.37
CA ASN A 57 -1.58 18.74 -5.74
C ASN A 57 -3.06 18.40 -5.54
N TRP A 58 -3.50 17.17 -5.81
CA TRP A 58 -4.88 16.74 -5.55
C TRP A 58 -5.21 16.74 -4.07
N ILE A 59 -4.26 16.30 -3.24
CA ILE A 59 -4.39 16.36 -1.78
C ILE A 59 -4.50 17.82 -1.30
N GLN A 60 -3.65 18.70 -1.82
CA GLN A 60 -3.69 20.14 -1.47
C GLN A 60 -4.97 20.83 -1.95
N ARG A 61 -5.48 20.46 -3.13
CA ARG A 61 -6.73 20.97 -3.71
C ARG A 61 -7.98 20.37 -3.06
N GLY A 62 -7.84 19.35 -2.21
CA GLY A 62 -8.97 18.64 -1.59
C GLY A 62 -9.74 17.72 -2.54
N ILE A 63 -9.16 17.38 -3.70
CA ILE A 63 -9.71 16.36 -4.62
C ILE A 63 -9.64 14.97 -3.97
N VAL A 64 -8.53 14.70 -3.27
CA VAL A 64 -8.41 13.53 -2.42
C VAL A 64 -8.87 13.93 -1.01
N PRO A 65 -9.96 13.37 -0.49
CA PRO A 65 -10.42 13.67 0.85
C PRO A 65 -9.39 13.16 1.87
N LYS A 66 -9.24 13.90 2.97
CA LYS A 66 -8.27 13.57 4.04
C LYS A 66 -8.50 12.18 4.64
N GLU A 67 -9.75 11.72 4.65
CA GLU A 67 -10.12 10.37 5.10
C GLU A 67 -9.49 9.26 4.26
N ASN A 68 -9.15 9.55 3.00
CA ASN A 68 -8.49 8.61 2.11
C ASN A 68 -6.97 8.81 2.04
N ILE A 69 -6.42 9.54 3.02
CA ILE A 69 -4.98 9.82 3.14
C ILE A 69 -4.55 9.40 4.52
N VAL A 70 -3.58 8.50 4.59
CA VAL A 70 -2.98 8.06 5.85
C VAL A 70 -1.51 8.40 5.79
N VAL A 71 -1.08 9.29 6.68
CA VAL A 71 0.33 9.65 6.82
C VAL A 71 0.89 8.86 7.99
N ILE A 72 1.91 8.07 7.71
CA ILE A 72 2.62 7.24 8.67
C ILE A 72 3.98 7.91 8.94
N PRO A 73 4.07 8.86 9.90
CA PRO A 73 5.32 9.54 10.22
C PRO A 73 6.41 8.57 10.68
N GLU A 74 6.03 7.48 11.36
CA GLU A 74 6.93 6.47 11.93
C GLU A 74 7.70 5.67 10.87
N TYR A 75 7.16 5.56 9.66
CA TYR A 75 7.82 4.92 8.53
C TYR A 75 8.31 5.98 7.52
N ASN A 76 9.18 6.89 7.96
CA ASN A 76 9.77 7.90 7.10
C ASN A 76 8.75 8.81 6.36
N ASN A 77 7.66 9.19 7.05
CA ASN A 77 6.58 9.98 6.46
C ASN A 77 5.94 9.34 5.21
N ILE A 78 5.87 8.00 5.16
CA ILE A 78 5.14 7.32 4.10
C ILE A 78 3.69 7.80 4.10
N ARG A 79 3.23 8.20 2.91
CA ARG A 79 1.85 8.58 2.66
C ARG A 79 1.17 7.46 1.89
N LEU A 80 0.20 6.84 2.54
CA LEU A 80 -0.74 5.94 1.92
C LEU A 80 -1.95 6.74 1.44
N ILE A 81 -2.38 6.41 0.23
CA ILE A 81 -3.59 6.94 -0.39
C ILE A 81 -4.47 5.76 -0.76
N LYS A 82 -5.78 5.92 -0.60
CA LYS A 82 -6.73 4.89 -1.00
C LYS A 82 -6.66 4.70 -2.53
N ALA A 83 -6.54 3.46 -2.98
CA ALA A 83 -6.38 3.04 -4.38
C ALA A 83 -7.69 3.15 -5.18
N ILE A 84 -8.34 4.31 -5.14
CA ILE A 84 -9.54 4.61 -5.91
C ILE A 84 -9.22 5.67 -6.97
N PRO A 85 -9.85 5.62 -8.16
CA PRO A 85 -9.63 6.63 -9.18
C PRO A 85 -10.26 7.97 -8.76
N TYR A 86 -9.45 8.91 -8.27
CA TYR A 86 -9.90 10.29 -8.03
C TYR A 86 -10.04 11.11 -9.31
N HIS A 87 -9.38 10.67 -10.38
CA HIS A 87 -9.29 11.40 -11.64
C HIS A 87 -9.68 10.47 -12.78
N ASN A 88 -10.96 10.15 -12.86
CA ASN A 88 -11.55 9.52 -14.05
C ASN A 88 -12.59 10.45 -14.68
N SER A 89 -12.20 11.70 -14.94
CA SER A 89 -13.09 12.66 -15.59
C SER A 89 -12.36 13.55 -16.58
N GLN A 90 -11.45 13.00 -17.39
CA GLN A 90 -11.05 13.63 -18.66
C GLN A 90 -10.74 12.51 -19.67
N SER A 91 -11.76 11.74 -20.05
CA SER A 91 -11.79 11.18 -21.40
C SER A 91 -12.26 12.30 -22.32
N SER A 92 -11.43 12.68 -23.27
CA SER A 92 -11.82 13.42 -24.49
C SER A 92 -10.98 12.87 -25.63
#